data_AF-A0A2E8S5U6-F1
#
_entry.id   AF-A0A2E8S5U6-F1
#
_cell.length_a   1.000
_cell.length_b   1.000
_cell.length_c   1.000
_cell.angle_alpha   90.00
_cell.angle_beta   90.00
_cell.angle_gamma   90.00
#
_symmetry.space_group_name_H-M   'P 1'
#
loop_
_entity.id
_entity.type
_entity.pdbx_description
1 polymer ?
#
loop_
_entity_poly.entity_id
_entity_poly.type
_entity_poly.pdbx_seq_one_letter_code
_entity_poly.pdbx_strand_id
1 'polypeptide(L)'
;MFMPRRGFAEEPVRPKMSRRDSAEIYEIICIFMWFVLAVGMFHVIFFNSVPGLPELQEKYRTDGLIFIGLLFALDTIAILRFDFLAKNREKINFEQSMKDYRSLRDIWLENKKNLMQKEYLPAEDSEAIQNDSEGEVSQKNELEETSSEE
;
A
#
# COMPACT_ATOMS: atom_id res chain seq x y z
N MET A 1 0.78 -2.65 6.46
CA MET A 1 1.82 -1.63 6.23
C MET A 1 1.48 -0.43 7.11
N PHE A 2 2.16 -0.26 8.25
CA PHE A 2 1.95 0.90 9.12
C PHE A 2 2.73 2.07 8.54
N MET A 3 2.05 3.06 7.98
CA MET A 3 2.69 4.35 7.69
C MET A 3 3.02 5.01 9.04
N PRO A 4 4.27 5.43 9.28
CA PRO A 4 4.58 6.22 10.47
C PRO A 4 3.75 7.50 10.43
N ARG A 5 3.11 7.86 11.55
CA ARG A 5 2.41 9.14 11.74
C ARG A 5 3.45 10.26 11.75
N ARG A 6 4.01 10.59 10.58
CA ARG A 6 4.72 11.85 10.41
C ARG A 6 3.67 12.95 10.52
N GLY A 7 3.91 13.93 11.38
CA GLY A 7 2.97 15.00 11.64
C GLY A 7 2.54 15.69 10.35
N PHE A 8 1.33 16.26 10.36
CA PHE A 8 0.68 16.95 9.23
C PHE A 8 1.47 18.11 8.59
N ALA A 9 2.72 18.34 9.01
CA ALA A 9 3.63 19.35 8.47
C ALA A 9 4.39 18.89 7.22
N GLU A 10 4.67 17.59 7.05
CA GLU A 10 5.38 17.09 5.87
C GLU A 10 4.43 16.87 4.68
N GLU A 11 4.90 17.20 3.47
CA GLU A 11 4.18 16.91 2.23
C GLU A 11 3.97 15.39 2.10
N PRO A 12 2.75 14.92 1.78
CA PRO A 12 2.52 13.49 1.60
C PRO A 12 3.42 12.94 0.50
N VAL A 13 4.04 11.79 0.74
CA VAL A 13 4.92 11.13 -0.23
C VAL A 13 4.07 10.39 -1.25
N ARG A 14 4.30 10.66 -2.54
CA ARG A 14 3.57 9.98 -3.62
C ARG A 14 3.86 8.47 -3.59
N PRO A 15 2.83 7.61 -3.57
CA PRO A 15 3.05 6.17 -3.67
C PRO A 15 3.74 5.85 -5.01
N LYS A 16 4.81 5.08 -4.96
CA LYS A 16 5.52 4.58 -6.14
C LYS A 16 4.92 3.24 -6.55
N MET A 17 4.56 3.11 -7.81
CA MET A 17 4.12 1.84 -8.37
C MET A 17 5.30 0.86 -8.34
N SER A 18 5.19 -0.21 -7.56
CA SER A 18 6.21 -1.26 -7.52
C SER A 18 5.71 -2.41 -8.37
N ARG A 19 6.47 -2.83 -9.38
CA ARG A 19 6.07 -3.93 -10.27
C ARG A 19 5.71 -5.24 -9.53
N ARG A 20 6.21 -5.43 -8.31
CA ARG A 20 5.84 -6.51 -7.38
C ARG A 20 5.90 -5.99 -5.95
N ASP A 21 4.83 -6.19 -5.20
CA ASP A 21 4.77 -5.84 -3.78
C ASP A 21 5.02 -7.12 -2.98
N SER A 22 6.30 -7.40 -2.71
CA SER A 22 6.84 -8.59 -2.02
C SER A 22 6.60 -9.96 -2.69
N ALA A 23 7.53 -10.90 -2.49
CA ALA A 23 7.34 -12.28 -2.91
C ALA A 23 6.28 -12.92 -2.00
N GLU A 24 5.11 -13.22 -2.55
CA GLU A 24 4.06 -13.92 -1.79
C GLU A 24 4.54 -15.33 -1.43
N ILE A 25 4.15 -15.82 -0.25
CA ILE A 25 4.47 -17.18 0.23
C ILE A 25 4.09 -18.24 -0.82
N TYR A 26 2.99 -18.02 -1.54
CA TYR A 26 2.54 -18.89 -2.62
C TYR A 26 3.50 -18.96 -3.80
N GLU A 27 4.15 -17.84 -4.16
CA GLU A 27 5.17 -17.83 -5.21
C GLU A 27 6.40 -18.65 -4.79
N ILE A 28 6.80 -18.53 -3.52
CA ILE A 28 7.91 -19.30 -2.96
C ILE A 28 7.58 -20.80 -2.95
N ILE A 29 6.36 -21.17 -2.58
CA ILE A 29 5.92 -22.57 -2.59
C ILE A 29 5.91 -23.13 -4.02
N CYS A 30 5.40 -22.38 -5.00
CA CYS A 30 5.42 -22.82 -6.40
C CYS A 30 6.85 -22.94 -6.94
N ILE A 31 7.73 -21.98 -6.68
CA ILE A 31 9.14 -22.04 -7.09
C ILE A 31 9.84 -23.24 -6.43
N PHE A 32 9.54 -23.51 -5.15
CA PHE A 32 10.09 -24.65 -4.42
C PHE A 32 9.59 -25.97 -5.00
N MET A 33 8.29 -26.08 -5.32
CA MET A 33 7.73 -27.27 -5.95
C MET A 33 8.36 -27.53 -7.33
N TRP A 34 8.53 -26.47 -8.12
CA TRP A 34 9.20 -26.51 -9.42
C TRP A 34 10.65 -26.99 -9.29
N PHE A 35 11.38 -26.48 -8.29
CA PHE A 35 12.74 -26.91 -7.99
C PHE A 35 12.81 -28.40 -7.62
N VAL A 36 11.91 -28.89 -6.76
CA VAL A 36 11.84 -30.31 -6.39
C VAL A 36 11.56 -31.18 -7.62
N LEU A 37 10.65 -30.76 -8.50
CA LEU A 37 10.37 -31.47 -9.75
C LEU A 37 11.60 -31.49 -10.68
N ALA A 38 12.33 -30.38 -10.77
CA ALA A 38 13.54 -30.29 -11.60
C ALA A 38 14.64 -31.22 -11.07
N VAL A 39 14.84 -31.27 -9.76
CA VAL A 39 15.78 -32.21 -9.12
C VAL A 39 15.33 -33.65 -9.34
N GLY A 40 14.04 -33.95 -9.22
CA GLY A 40 13.47 -35.27 -9.51
C GLY A 40 13.72 -35.72 -10.95
N MET A 41 13.50 -34.83 -11.93
CA MET A 41 13.84 -35.09 -13.34
C MET A 41 15.34 -35.35 -13.52
N PHE A 42 16.18 -34.55 -12.87
CA PHE A 42 17.63 -34.70 -12.95
C PHE A 42 18.08 -36.05 -12.40
N HIS A 43 17.52 -36.49 -11.28
CA HIS A 43 17.74 -37.83 -10.72
C HIS A 43 17.29 -38.93 -11.68
N VAL A 44 16.09 -38.84 -12.25
CA VAL A 44 15.59 -39.84 -13.21
C VAL A 44 16.51 -39.96 -14.42
N ILE A 45 17.05 -38.85 -14.93
CA ILE A 45 18.00 -38.85 -16.05
C ILE A 45 19.35 -39.46 -15.65
N PHE A 46 19.87 -39.11 -14.47
CA PHE A 46 21.15 -39.62 -13.97
C PHE A 46 21.13 -41.13 -13.71
N PHE A 47 20.10 -41.62 -13.00
CA PHE A 47 19.96 -43.04 -12.70
C PHE A 47 19.63 -43.88 -13.94
N ASN A 48 18.94 -43.32 -14.94
CA ASN A 48 18.73 -44.00 -16.22
C ASN A 48 19.98 -44.06 -17.10
N SER A 49 20.98 -43.21 -16.86
CA SER A 49 22.23 -43.21 -17.62
C SER A 49 23.22 -44.28 -17.14
N VAL A 50 22.91 -45.02 -16.07
CA VAL A 50 23.74 -46.11 -15.55
C VAL A 50 23.30 -47.45 -16.17
N PRO A 51 24.16 -48.14 -16.93
CA PRO A 51 23.83 -49.43 -17.52
C PRO A 51 23.81 -50.53 -16.44
N GLY A 52 22.65 -51.18 -16.23
CA GLY A 52 22.57 -52.30 -15.27
C GLY A 52 21.21 -52.99 -15.06
N LEU A 53 20.06 -52.37 -15.40
CA LEU A 53 18.73 -52.97 -15.16
C LEU A 53 17.71 -52.71 -16.32
N PRO A 54 17.80 -53.42 -17.45
CA PRO A 54 17.04 -53.08 -18.66
C PRO A 54 15.53 -53.39 -18.61
N GLU A 55 15.10 -54.47 -17.96
CA GLU A 55 13.70 -54.94 -18.05
C GLU A 55 12.71 -54.18 -17.15
N LEU A 56 13.16 -53.72 -15.98
CA LEU A 56 12.36 -52.82 -15.12
C LEU A 56 12.43 -51.36 -15.60
N GLN A 57 13.48 -51.00 -16.33
CA GLN A 57 13.67 -49.65 -16.85
C GLN A 57 12.62 -49.28 -17.90
N GLU A 58 12.31 -50.15 -18.86
CA GLU A 58 11.53 -49.71 -20.03
C GLU A 58 10.09 -49.28 -19.72
N LYS A 59 9.37 -50.06 -18.91
CA LYS A 59 7.95 -49.81 -18.62
C LYS A 59 7.72 -48.64 -17.65
N TYR A 60 8.59 -48.49 -16.66
CA TYR A 60 8.52 -47.37 -15.71
C TYR A 60 9.14 -46.08 -16.26
N ARG A 61 10.00 -46.16 -17.28
CA ARG A 61 10.66 -45.00 -17.88
C ARG A 61 9.71 -44.16 -18.71
N THR A 62 8.85 -44.73 -19.55
CA THR A 62 7.93 -43.93 -20.39
C THR A 62 6.81 -43.31 -19.56
N ASP A 63 6.13 -44.11 -18.74
CA ASP A 63 4.97 -43.64 -17.97
C ASP A 63 5.38 -42.66 -16.88
N GLY A 64 6.54 -42.90 -16.24
CA GLY A 64 7.12 -41.99 -15.25
C GLY A 64 7.57 -40.66 -15.84
N LEU A 65 8.23 -40.65 -17.00
CA LEU A 65 8.64 -39.41 -17.66
C LEU A 65 7.43 -38.59 -18.11
N ILE A 66 6.41 -39.25 -18.67
CA ILE A 66 5.19 -38.60 -19.12
C ILE A 66 4.47 -37.97 -17.92
N PHE A 67 4.35 -38.69 -16.80
CA PHE A 67 3.73 -38.18 -15.59
C PHE A 67 4.46 -36.96 -15.02
N ILE A 68 5.79 -37.03 -14.90
CA ILE A 68 6.60 -35.91 -14.39
C ILE A 68 6.55 -34.72 -15.35
N GLY A 69 6.61 -34.96 -16.66
CA GLY A 69 6.49 -33.92 -17.68
C GLY A 69 5.13 -33.22 -17.63
N LEU A 70 4.04 -33.96 -17.41
CA LEU A 70 2.69 -33.42 -17.27
C LEU A 70 2.57 -32.59 -15.98
N LEU A 71 3.15 -33.06 -14.87
CA LEU A 71 3.23 -32.27 -13.62
C LEU A 71 3.98 -30.96 -13.83
N PHE A 72 5.08 -30.98 -14.59
CA PHE A 72 5.87 -29.79 -14.91
C PHE A 72 5.08 -28.78 -15.75
N ALA A 73 4.31 -29.27 -16.71
CA ALA A 73 3.43 -28.44 -17.52
C ALA A 73 2.33 -27.78 -16.66
N LEU A 74 1.72 -28.53 -15.73
CA LEU A 74 0.71 -27.97 -14.83
C LEU A 74 1.30 -26.91 -13.89
N ASP A 75 2.49 -27.16 -13.35
CA ASP A 75 3.16 -26.24 -12.43
C ASP A 75 3.57 -24.93 -13.13
N THR A 76 4.09 -25.01 -14.35
CA THR A 76 4.40 -23.80 -15.16
C THR A 76 3.14 -22.99 -15.51
N ILE A 77 2.02 -23.65 -15.81
CA ILE A 77 0.72 -22.98 -16.02
C ILE A 77 0.26 -22.29 -14.73
N ALA A 78 0.42 -22.93 -13.58
CA ALA A 78 0.08 -22.35 -12.28
C ALA A 78 0.92 -21.10 -12.01
N ILE A 79 2.24 -21.16 -12.21
CA ILE A 79 3.15 -20.02 -12.06
C ILE A 79 2.75 -18.84 -12.95
N LEU A 80 2.42 -19.11 -14.22
CA LEU A 80 1.95 -18.07 -15.14
C LEU A 80 0.67 -17.41 -14.63
N ARG A 81 -0.31 -18.21 -14.20
CA ARG A 81 -1.58 -17.69 -13.64
C ARG A 81 -1.35 -16.85 -12.38
N PHE A 82 -0.45 -17.29 -11.49
CA PHE A 82 -0.08 -16.52 -10.30
C PHE A 82 0.60 -15.20 -10.67
N ASP A 83 1.47 -15.17 -11.67
CA ASP A 83 2.12 -13.93 -12.10
C ASP A 83 1.11 -12.90 -12.65
N PHE A 84 0.09 -13.35 -13.38
CA PHE A 84 -1.02 -12.47 -13.81
C PHE A 84 -1.86 -11.97 -12.63
N LEU A 85 -2.14 -12.84 -11.65
CA LEU A 85 -2.92 -12.46 -10.47
C LEU A 85 -2.18 -11.44 -9.61
N ALA A 86 -0.87 -11.62 -9.41
CA ALA A 86 -0.01 -10.73 -8.67
C ALA A 86 0.02 -9.32 -9.29
N LYS A 87 0.16 -9.24 -10.62
CA LYS A 87 0.07 -7.96 -11.35
C LYS A 87 -1.26 -7.26 -11.15
N ASN A 88 -2.37 -8.00 -11.16
CA ASN A 88 -3.69 -7.39 -11.01
C ASN A 88 -3.92 -6.89 -9.57
N ARG A 89 -3.43 -7.62 -8.57
CA ARG A 89 -3.48 -7.20 -7.16
C ARG A 89 -2.63 -5.95 -6.90
N GLU A 90 -1.42 -5.89 -7.45
CA GLU A 90 -0.55 -4.72 -7.34
C GLU A 90 -1.22 -3.47 -7.91
N LYS A 91 -1.89 -3.59 -9.06
CA LYS A 91 -2.67 -2.49 -9.64
C LYS A 91 -3.77 -2.01 -8.71
N ILE A 92 -4.51 -2.93 -8.08
CA ILE A 92 -5.59 -2.59 -7.12
C ILE A 92 -5.01 -1.89 -5.88
N ASN A 93 -3.94 -2.44 -5.31
CA ASN A 93 -3.26 -1.86 -4.15
C ASN A 93 -2.69 -0.46 -4.45
N PHE A 94 -2.13 -0.28 -5.64
CA PHE A 94 -1.63 1.01 -6.10
C PHE A 94 -2.78 2.03 -6.26
N GLU A 95 -3.89 1.62 -6.86
CA GLU A 95 -5.07 2.49 -7.01
C GLU A 95 -5.62 2.93 -5.65
N GLN A 96 -5.70 2.00 -4.69
CA GLN A 96 -6.13 2.30 -3.33
C GLN A 96 -5.15 3.25 -2.62
N SER A 97 -3.85 2.96 -2.69
CA SER A 97 -2.81 3.83 -2.12
C SER A 97 -2.84 5.24 -2.73
N MET A 98 -3.20 5.34 -4.02
CA MET A 98 -3.32 6.61 -4.71
C MET A 98 -4.59 7.38 -4.31
N LYS A 99 -5.69 6.69 -4.00
CA LYS A 99 -6.89 7.31 -3.42
C LYS A 99 -6.60 7.88 -2.04
N ASP A 100 -5.91 7.11 -1.18
CA ASP A 100 -5.49 7.55 0.15
C ASP A 100 -4.51 8.73 0.05
N TYR A 101 -3.55 8.68 -0.87
CA TYR A 101 -2.67 9.82 -1.12
C TYR A 101 -3.43 11.10 -1.51
N ARG A 102 -4.45 10.99 -2.38
CA ARG A 102 -5.24 12.15 -2.79
C ARG A 102 -5.99 12.77 -1.62
N SER A 103 -6.62 11.96 -0.77
CA SER A 103 -7.33 12.47 0.40
C SER A 103 -6.36 13.15 1.39
N LEU A 104 -5.19 12.56 1.65
CA LEU A 104 -4.17 13.19 2.48
C LEU A 104 -3.64 14.50 1.88
N ARG A 105 -3.45 14.54 0.56
CA ARG A 105 -3.00 15.75 -0.16
C ARG A 105 -4.02 16.88 -0.05
N ASP A 106 -5.30 16.58 -0.22
CA ASP A 106 -6.35 17.60 -0.17
C ASP A 106 -6.46 18.19 1.24
N ILE A 107 -6.40 17.34 2.27
CA ILE A 107 -6.35 17.76 3.69
C ILE A 107 -5.10 18.62 3.96
N TRP A 108 -3.94 18.22 3.45
CA TRP A 108 -2.70 18.99 3.61
C TRP A 108 -2.77 20.36 2.94
N LEU A 109 -3.33 20.44 1.73
CA LEU A 109 -3.54 21.71 1.02
C LEU A 109 -4.52 22.63 1.76
N GLU A 110 -5.60 22.08 2.29
CA GLU A 110 -6.58 22.82 3.09
C GLU A 110 -5.97 23.36 4.38
N ASN A 111 -5.21 22.53 5.09
CA ASN A 111 -4.53 22.94 6.33
C ASN A 111 -3.47 24.02 6.04
N LYS A 112 -2.69 23.87 4.96
CA LYS A 112 -1.73 24.89 4.53
C LYS A 112 -2.41 26.21 4.15
N LYS A 113 -3.56 26.17 3.49
CA LYS A 113 -4.35 27.36 3.16
C LYS A 113 -4.87 28.05 4.44
N ASN A 114 -5.38 27.29 5.40
CA ASN A 114 -5.86 27.84 6.68
C ASN A 114 -4.73 28.47 7.50
N LEU A 115 -3.53 27.87 7.49
CA LEU A 115 -2.35 28.47 8.11
C LEU A 115 -1.96 29.78 7.42
N MET A 116 -1.89 29.81 6.09
CA MET A 116 -1.60 31.04 5.35
C MET A 116 -2.66 32.11 5.60
N GLN A 117 -3.95 31.79 5.65
CA GLN A 117 -5.01 32.77 5.93
C GLN A 117 -4.94 33.35 7.34
N LYS A 118 -4.56 32.54 8.34
CA LYS A 118 -4.31 33.04 9.70
C LYS A 118 -3.07 33.93 9.80
N GLU A 119 -2.07 33.68 8.96
CA GLU A 119 -0.85 34.49 8.89
C GLU A 119 -1.04 35.76 8.04
N TYR A 120 -1.99 35.75 7.09
CA TYR A 120 -2.32 36.88 6.22
C TYR A 120 -3.45 37.78 6.75
N LEU A 121 -4.26 37.31 7.71
CA LEU A 121 -5.10 38.21 8.50
C LEU A 121 -4.14 39.01 9.39
N PRO A 122 -3.92 40.30 9.10
CA PRO A 122 -3.08 41.12 9.96
C PRO A 122 -3.73 41.10 11.35
N ALA A 123 -2.90 41.16 12.37
CA ALA A 123 -3.30 41.29 13.77
C ALA A 123 -4.08 42.60 14.08
N GLU A 124 -4.67 43.26 13.09
CA GLU A 124 -5.45 44.49 13.23
C GLU A 124 -6.93 44.23 13.56
N ASP A 125 -7.50 43.10 13.14
CA ASP A 125 -8.93 42.80 13.42
C ASP A 125 -9.15 42.14 14.80
N SER A 126 -8.07 41.73 15.48
CA SER A 126 -8.16 41.12 16.83
C SER A 126 -8.33 42.16 17.93
N GLU A 127 -7.70 43.33 17.78
CA GLU A 127 -7.79 44.44 18.73
C GLU A 127 -9.07 45.27 18.52
N ALA A 128 -9.60 45.33 17.29
CA ALA A 128 -10.85 46.04 17.00
C ALA A 128 -12.08 45.35 17.61
N ILE A 129 -12.14 44.02 17.63
CA ILE A 129 -13.27 43.27 18.21
C ILE A 129 -13.26 43.34 19.75
N GLN A 130 -12.09 43.45 20.37
CA GLN A 130 -11.99 43.54 21.82
C GLN A 130 -12.35 44.95 22.34
N ASN A 131 -11.95 46.00 21.62
CA ASN A 131 -12.24 47.40 21.98
C ASN A 131 -13.71 47.81 21.75
N ASP A 132 -14.41 47.25 20.75
CA ASP A 132 -15.85 47.49 20.57
C ASP A 132 -16.68 46.86 21.71
N SER A 133 -16.22 45.73 22.26
CA SER A 133 -16.90 45.06 23.38
C SER A 133 -16.72 45.77 24.73
N GLU A 134 -15.58 46.43 24.97
CA GLU A 134 -15.34 47.23 26.17
C GLU A 134 -16.02 48.61 26.08
N GLY A 135 -16.12 49.19 24.88
CA GLY A 135 -16.85 50.44 24.62
C GLY A 135 -18.36 50.34 24.85
N GLU A 136 -19.00 49.24 24.42
CA GLU A 136 -20.44 49.01 24.68
C GLU A 136 -20.75 48.72 26.15
N VAL A 137 -19.83 48.12 26.90
CA VAL A 137 -20.02 47.83 28.33
C VAL A 137 -19.86 49.10 29.18
N SER A 138 -18.96 50.01 28.80
CA SER A 138 -18.77 51.26 29.54
C SER A 138 -19.93 52.25 29.37
N GLN A 139 -20.58 52.30 28.19
CA GLN A 139 -21.76 53.17 27.99
C GLN A 139 -23.02 52.68 28.70
N LYS A 140 -23.17 51.36 28.92
CA LYS A 140 -24.32 50.83 29.68
C LYS A 140 -24.22 51.14 31.18
N ASN A 141 -23.02 51.16 31.74
CA ASN A 141 -22.83 51.44 33.16
C ASN A 141 -23.01 52.94 33.51
N GLU A 142 -22.66 53.88 32.62
CA GLU A 142 -22.93 55.32 32.84
C GLU A 142 -24.42 55.67 32.73
N LEU A 143 -25.18 54.95 31.90
CA LEU A 143 -26.63 55.16 31.74
C LEU A 143 -27.46 54.57 32.90
N GLU A 144 -26.95 53.57 33.63
CA GLU A 144 -27.61 53.05 34.84
C GLU A 144 -27.33 53.88 36.10
N GLU A 145 -26.16 54.52 36.23
CA GLU A 145 -25.85 55.37 37.40
C GLU A 145 -26.67 56.67 37.39
N THR A 146 -26.86 57.29 36.22
CA THR A 146 -27.61 58.56 36.09
C THR A 146 -29.13 58.43 36.24
N SER A 147 -29.70 57.22 36.12
CA SER A 147 -31.14 56.97 36.33
C SER A 147 -31.50 56.71 37.80
N SER A 148 -30.52 56.63 38.71
CA SER A 148 -30.74 56.30 40.12
C SER A 148 -30.65 57.48 41.08
N GLU A 149 -30.39 58.69 40.57
CA GLU A 149 -30.24 59.93 41.37
C GLU A 149 -31.31 61.03 41.11
N GLU A 150 -32.42 60.74 40.41
CA GLU A 150 -33.61 61.62 40.36
C GLU A 150 -34.84 61.04 41.08
#